data_AF-G0HLU1-F1
#
_entry.id   AF-G0HLU1-F1
#
_cell.length_a   1.000
_cell.length_b   1.000
_cell.length_c   1.000
_cell.angle_alpha   90.00
_cell.angle_beta   90.00
_cell.angle_gamma   90.00
#
_symmetry.space_group_name_H-M   'P 1'
#
loop_
_entity.id
_entity.type
_entity.pdbx_description
1 polymer ?
#
loop_
_entity_poly.entity_id
_entity_poly.type
_entity_poly.pdbx_seq_one_letter_code
_entity_poly.pdbx_strand_id
1 'polypeptide(L)'
;MLVRNINYALVFILPAETKANASIHTFFMLSDIDVIWLDSARRVVDFKTARKWRFYAPKEPAKYIIEGPVGLIKTLDVEEGDLISWTPSEEKERAVPVKVSLPDGLSFDKGSNGMALTESVREVKVKGS
;
A
#
# COMPACT_ATOMS: atom_id res chain seq x y z
N MET A 1 -7.11 0.93 -3.61
CA MET A 1 -6.86 1.32 -5.00
C MET A 1 -8.05 2.11 -5.50
N LEU A 2 -7.80 3.37 -5.88
CA LEU A 2 -8.77 4.28 -6.49
C LEU A 2 -8.55 4.33 -8.02
N VAL A 3 -8.04 3.25 -8.61
CA VAL A 3 -7.71 3.16 -10.03
C VAL A 3 -8.65 2.13 -10.67
N ARG A 4 -9.25 2.49 -11.80
CA ARG A 4 -10.14 1.61 -12.58
C ARG A 4 -9.30 0.84 -13.61
N ASN A 5 -9.60 -0.44 -13.81
CA ASN A 5 -8.92 -1.36 -14.76
C ASN A 5 -7.45 -1.67 -14.41
N ILE A 6 -7.23 -2.53 -13.39
CA ILE A 6 -5.91 -3.00 -12.99
C ILE A 6 -5.59 -4.33 -13.69
N ASN A 7 -4.52 -4.37 -14.48
CA ASN A 7 -4.03 -5.55 -15.19
C ASN A 7 -2.63 -6.00 -14.73
N TYR A 8 -2.19 -5.55 -13.57
CA TYR A 8 -0.91 -5.91 -12.96
C TYR A 8 -1.14 -6.38 -11.51
N ALA A 9 -0.16 -7.09 -10.96
CA ALA A 9 -0.07 -7.38 -9.54
C ALA A 9 1.08 -6.59 -8.93
N LEU A 10 0.95 -6.21 -7.66
CA LEU A 10 2.01 -5.60 -6.89
C LEU A 10 2.67 -6.63 -6.00
N VAL A 11 3.98 -6.54 -5.87
CA VAL A 11 4.76 -7.39 -4.97
C VAL A 11 5.41 -6.52 -3.90
N PHE A 12 5.08 -6.80 -2.65
CA PHE A 12 5.61 -6.12 -1.47
C PHE A 12 6.68 -7.00 -0.83
N ILE A 13 7.81 -6.37 -0.52
CA ILE A 13 8.92 -6.99 0.21
C ILE A 13 8.88 -6.45 1.63
N LEU A 14 8.57 -7.30 2.59
CA LEU A 14 8.41 -6.89 3.98
C LEU A 14 9.76 -6.85 4.72
N PRO A 15 9.94 -5.98 5.72
CA PRO A 15 11.20 -5.86 6.45
C PRO A 15 11.53 -7.11 7.27
N ALA A 16 10.54 -7.77 7.85
CA ALA A 16 10.70 -9.01 8.61
C ALA A 16 9.60 -10.03 8.26
N GLU A 17 9.96 -11.31 8.29
CA GLU A 17 9.06 -12.43 8.03
C GLU A 17 8.27 -12.79 9.30
N THR A 18 7.13 -12.13 9.49
CA THR A 18 6.24 -12.35 10.64
C THR A 18 4.78 -12.17 10.24
N LYS A 19 3.85 -12.82 10.95
CA LYS A 19 2.40 -12.66 10.69
C LYS A 19 1.93 -11.20 10.89
N ALA A 20 2.50 -10.51 11.87
CA ALA A 20 2.16 -9.12 12.17
C ALA A 20 2.58 -8.17 11.05
N ASN A 21 3.81 -8.28 10.53
CA ASN A 21 4.27 -7.47 9.41
C ASN A 21 3.55 -7.81 8.10
N ALA A 22 3.16 -9.07 7.95
CA ALA A 22 2.46 -9.55 6.75
C ALA A 22 0.96 -9.34 6.80
N SER A 23 0.44 -8.70 7.84
CA SER A 23 -0.97 -8.39 7.92
C SER A 23 -1.32 -7.21 7.01
N ILE A 24 -2.48 -7.30 6.37
CA ILE A 24 -2.98 -6.26 5.48
C ILE A 24 -4.34 -5.75 5.94
N HIS A 25 -4.66 -4.54 5.54
CA HIS A 25 -6.00 -4.01 5.61
C HIS A 25 -6.52 -3.66 4.22
N THR A 26 -7.82 -3.76 4.04
CA THR A 26 -8.51 -3.31 2.82
C THR A 26 -9.36 -2.07 3.06
N PHE A 27 -9.03 -1.28 4.10
CA PHE A 27 -9.61 0.05 4.28
C PHE A 27 -9.26 0.92 3.06
N PHE A 28 -10.21 1.73 2.60
CA PHE A 28 -10.06 2.62 1.43
C PHE A 28 -9.89 1.89 0.08
N MET A 29 -10.21 0.59 0.00
CA MET A 29 -10.34 -0.15 -1.26
C MET A 29 -11.78 -0.07 -1.78
N LEU A 30 -11.97 0.29 -3.06
CA LEU A 30 -13.29 0.30 -3.69
C LEU A 30 -13.75 -1.09 -4.14
N SER A 31 -12.82 -2.01 -4.37
CA SER A 31 -13.06 -3.40 -4.75
C SER A 31 -12.37 -4.37 -3.80
N ASP A 32 -12.80 -5.62 -3.87
CA ASP A 32 -12.07 -6.75 -3.31
C ASP A 32 -10.79 -6.99 -4.13
N ILE A 33 -9.81 -7.65 -3.52
CA ILE A 33 -8.53 -7.99 -4.14
C ILE A 33 -8.15 -9.44 -3.81
N ASP A 34 -7.34 -10.04 -4.66
CA ASP A 34 -6.69 -11.32 -4.36
C ASP A 34 -5.32 -11.06 -3.76
N VAL A 35 -4.98 -11.83 -2.73
CA VAL A 35 -3.75 -11.67 -1.96
C VAL A 35 -3.10 -13.04 -1.76
N ILE A 36 -1.81 -13.10 -2.00
CA ILE A 36 -0.98 -14.30 -1.83
C ILE A 36 0.18 -13.93 -0.92
N TRP A 37 0.41 -14.71 0.13
CA TRP A 37 1.50 -14.54 1.06
C TRP A 37 2.58 -15.59 0.80
N LEU A 38 3.84 -15.16 0.80
CA LEU A 38 4.98 -16.05 0.57
C LEU A 38 6.03 -15.94 1.68
N ASP A 39 6.66 -17.06 2.03
CA ASP A 39 7.83 -17.11 2.92
C ASP A 39 9.11 -16.54 2.24
N SER A 40 10.24 -16.51 2.95
CA SER A 40 11.53 -16.08 2.38
C SER A 40 12.04 -16.96 1.24
N ALA A 41 11.60 -18.22 1.15
CA ALA A 41 11.89 -19.11 0.04
C ALA A 41 10.95 -18.90 -1.17
N ARG A 42 10.03 -17.93 -1.09
CA ARG A 42 8.98 -17.63 -2.07
C ARG A 42 7.96 -18.76 -2.23
N ARG A 43 7.73 -19.54 -1.17
CA ARG A 43 6.67 -20.55 -1.12
C ARG A 43 5.38 -19.94 -0.60
N VAL A 44 4.27 -20.32 -1.19
CA VAL A 44 2.94 -19.88 -0.77
C VAL A 44 2.62 -20.42 0.62
N VAL A 45 2.39 -19.51 1.55
CA VAL A 45 2.02 -19.85 2.94
C VAL A 45 0.54 -19.62 3.24
N ASP A 46 -0.11 -18.74 2.47
CA ASP A 46 -1.54 -18.51 2.51
C ASP A 46 -1.97 -17.73 1.25
N PHE A 47 -3.25 -17.81 0.89
CA PHE A 47 -3.82 -16.98 -0.16
C PHE A 47 -5.32 -16.78 0.07
N LYS A 48 -5.83 -15.60 -0.30
CA LYS A 48 -7.22 -15.24 -0.05
C LYS A 48 -7.72 -14.12 -0.95
N THR A 49 -8.99 -14.21 -1.34
CA THR A 49 -9.75 -13.05 -1.80
C THR A 49 -10.13 -12.18 -0.60
N ALA A 50 -9.39 -11.09 -0.40
CA ALA A 50 -9.59 -10.11 0.66
C ALA A 50 -10.75 -9.17 0.31
N ARG A 51 -11.79 -9.19 1.14
CA ARG A 51 -12.97 -8.33 1.01
C ARG A 51 -12.67 -6.93 1.52
N LYS A 52 -13.27 -5.91 0.92
CA LYS A 52 -13.18 -4.50 1.35
C LYS A 52 -13.52 -4.29 2.82
N TRP A 53 -12.91 -3.27 3.44
CA TRP A 53 -13.15 -2.84 4.83
C TRP A 53 -12.85 -3.90 5.90
N ARG A 54 -11.83 -4.73 5.68
CA ARG A 54 -11.42 -5.79 6.61
C ARG A 54 -9.92 -5.82 6.83
N PHE A 55 -9.53 -6.59 7.83
CA PHE A 55 -8.15 -6.91 8.15
C PHE A 55 -7.90 -8.40 7.93
N TYR A 56 -6.72 -8.74 7.45
CA TYR A 56 -6.28 -10.10 7.19
C TYR A 56 -4.85 -10.29 7.69
N ALA A 57 -4.62 -11.40 8.39
CA ALA A 57 -3.29 -11.90 8.71
C ALA A 57 -3.13 -13.28 8.06
N PRO A 58 -1.94 -13.62 7.53
CA PRO A 58 -1.71 -14.91 6.92
C PRO A 58 -1.70 -16.04 7.96
N LYS A 59 -1.99 -17.26 7.51
CA LYS A 59 -1.86 -18.49 8.31
C LYS A 59 -0.47 -18.64 8.90
N GLU A 60 0.59 -18.46 8.11
CA GLU A 60 1.99 -18.59 8.54
C GLU A 60 2.80 -17.29 8.28
N PRO A 61 3.97 -17.09 8.93
CA PRO A 61 4.82 -15.93 8.66
C PRO A 61 5.14 -15.77 7.17
N ALA A 62 5.11 -14.52 6.68
CA ALA A 62 5.39 -14.23 5.27
C ALA A 62 6.39 -13.08 5.14
N LYS A 63 7.27 -13.20 4.15
CA LYS A 63 8.26 -12.20 3.75
C LYS A 63 7.78 -11.35 2.58
N TYR A 64 6.91 -11.92 1.74
CA TYR A 64 6.37 -11.24 0.57
C TYR A 64 4.85 -11.29 0.55
N ILE A 65 4.24 -10.27 -0.04
CA ILE A 65 2.82 -10.20 -0.33
C ILE A 65 2.67 -9.87 -1.80
N ILE A 66 1.88 -10.66 -2.51
CA ILE A 66 1.42 -10.35 -3.86
C ILE A 66 -0.04 -9.95 -3.76
N GLU A 67 -0.38 -8.75 -4.20
CA GLU A 67 -1.78 -8.29 -4.29
C GLU A 67 -2.16 -7.89 -5.72
N GLY A 68 -3.38 -8.21 -6.11
CA GLY A 68 -3.86 -7.94 -7.45
C GLY A 68 -5.38 -8.03 -7.58
N PRO A 69 -5.90 -7.90 -8.81
CA PRO A 69 -7.34 -7.98 -9.05
C PRO A 69 -7.89 -9.37 -8.70
N VAL A 70 -9.16 -9.42 -8.30
CA VAL A 70 -9.88 -10.69 -8.10
C VAL A 70 -9.81 -11.53 -9.38
N GLY A 71 -9.45 -12.80 -9.22
CA GLY A 71 -9.19 -13.71 -10.33
C GLY A 71 -7.70 -14.03 -10.50
N LEU A 72 -6.81 -13.29 -9.85
CA LEU A 72 -5.37 -13.57 -9.84
C LEU A 72 -5.06 -14.98 -9.31
N ILE A 73 -5.62 -15.34 -8.15
CA ILE A 73 -5.38 -16.65 -7.51
C ILE A 73 -5.80 -17.78 -8.44
N LYS A 74 -6.98 -17.63 -9.07
CA LYS A 74 -7.51 -18.61 -10.02
C LYS A 74 -6.71 -18.68 -11.32
N THR A 75 -6.21 -17.54 -11.80
CA THR A 75 -5.44 -17.46 -13.05
C THR A 75 -4.08 -18.14 -12.91
N LEU A 76 -3.47 -18.03 -11.72
CA LEU A 76 -2.20 -18.68 -11.39
C LEU A 76 -2.35 -20.09 -10.85
N ASP A 77 -3.58 -20.55 -10.61
CA ASP A 77 -3.91 -21.86 -10.00
C ASP A 77 -3.15 -22.12 -8.70
N VAL A 78 -3.16 -21.13 -7.80
CA VAL A 78 -2.31 -21.11 -6.61
C VAL A 78 -2.74 -22.14 -5.58
N GLU A 79 -1.78 -22.94 -5.09
CA GLU A 79 -1.91 -23.83 -3.95
C GLU A 79 -0.89 -23.50 -2.83
N GLU A 80 -1.16 -23.97 -1.61
CA GLU A 80 -0.20 -23.81 -0.50
C GLU A 80 1.05 -24.66 -0.76
N GLY A 81 2.23 -24.08 -0.59
CA GLY A 81 3.52 -24.70 -0.87
C GLY A 81 4.10 -24.41 -2.26
N ASP A 82 3.30 -23.83 -3.17
CA ASP A 82 3.77 -23.47 -4.51
C ASP A 82 4.90 -22.45 -4.47
N LEU A 83 5.80 -22.55 -5.45
CA LEU A 83 6.95 -21.66 -5.56
C LEU A 83 6.70 -20.61 -6.64
N ILE A 84 6.57 -19.35 -6.22
CA ILE A 84 6.30 -18.22 -7.13
C ILE A 84 7.57 -17.43 -7.39
N SER A 85 7.92 -17.23 -8.66
CA SER A 85 9.05 -16.41 -9.07
C SER A 85 8.62 -15.21 -9.89
N TRP A 86 9.19 -14.04 -9.60
CA TRP A 86 9.11 -12.84 -10.43
C TRP A 86 10.51 -12.28 -10.65
N THR A 87 10.65 -11.48 -11.70
CA THR A 87 11.86 -10.72 -12.00
C THR A 87 11.50 -9.24 -12.14
N PRO A 88 12.27 -8.32 -11.57
CA PRO A 88 12.10 -6.90 -11.87
C PRO A 88 12.37 -6.67 -13.36
N SER A 89 11.47 -5.98 -14.05
CA SER A 89 11.80 -5.43 -15.36
C SER A 89 12.68 -4.20 -15.18
N GLU A 90 13.75 -4.08 -15.96
CA GLU A 90 14.68 -2.94 -15.99
C GLU A 90 14.03 -1.69 -16.63
N GLU A 91 12.74 -1.45 -16.42
CA GLU A 91 12.06 -0.25 -16.89
C GLU A 91 11.85 0.67 -15.69
N LYS A 92 12.89 1.47 -15.40
CA LYS A 92 12.77 2.58 -14.46
C LYS A 92 11.83 3.63 -15.04
N GLU A 93 10.52 3.42 -14.90
CA GLU A 93 9.61 4.56 -14.80
C GLU A 93 9.99 5.30 -13.53
N ARG A 94 10.93 6.25 -13.67
CA ARG A 94 11.28 7.17 -12.61
C ARG A 94 9.97 7.78 -12.15
N ALA A 95 9.62 7.60 -10.89
CA ALA A 95 8.62 8.44 -10.25
C ALA A 95 9.03 9.89 -10.50
N VAL A 96 8.41 10.54 -11.48
CA VAL A 96 8.67 11.95 -11.76
C VAL A 96 8.12 12.67 -10.54
N PRO A 97 8.94 13.39 -9.77
CA PRO A 97 8.41 14.18 -8.67
C PRO A 97 7.42 15.15 -9.30
N VAL A 98 6.14 15.00 -9.01
CA VAL A 98 5.17 16.03 -9.33
C VAL A 98 5.61 17.22 -8.49
N LYS A 99 6.26 18.20 -9.11
CA LYS A 99 6.52 19.50 -8.50
C LYS A 99 5.17 20.19 -8.36
N VAL A 100 4.41 19.82 -7.33
CA VAL A 100 3.25 20.60 -6.91
C VAL A 100 3.84 21.91 -6.38
N SER A 101 3.49 23.01 -7.03
CA SER A 101 3.82 24.34 -6.49
C SER A 101 2.95 24.52 -5.25
N LEU A 102 3.56 24.52 -4.08
CA LEU A 102 2.88 24.79 -2.82
C LEU A 102 2.40 26.26 -2.83
N PRO A 103 1.23 26.58 -2.28
CA PRO A 103 0.85 27.96 -2.02
C PRO A 103 1.91 28.65 -1.15
N ASP A 104 2.14 29.95 -1.35
CA ASP A 104 3.23 30.78 -0.80
C ASP A 104 3.34 30.87 0.74
N GLY A 105 2.67 30.02 1.50
CA GLY A 105 2.66 30.02 2.97
C GLY A 105 2.91 28.67 3.65
N LEU A 106 3.27 27.61 2.91
CA LEU A 106 3.50 26.28 3.50
C LEU A 106 4.96 25.85 3.40
N SER A 107 5.71 26.09 4.48
CA SER A 107 7.07 25.57 4.69
C SER A 107 7.00 24.32 5.58
N PHE A 108 7.38 23.15 5.06
CA PHE A 108 7.60 21.97 5.88
C PHE A 108 9.09 21.86 6.17
N ASP A 109 9.51 22.34 7.34
CA ASP A 109 10.88 22.09 7.81
C ASP A 109 11.05 20.59 8.06
N LYS A 110 12.07 20.03 7.43
CA LYS A 110 12.42 18.61 7.52
C LYS A 110 13.11 18.34 8.85
N GLY A 111 12.33 18.33 9.93
CA GLY A 111 12.76 17.98 11.28
C GLY A 111 11.95 16.80 11.83
N SER A 112 12.64 15.84 12.43
CA SER A 112 12.04 14.72 13.16
C SER A 112 11.09 15.24 14.23
N ASN A 113 9.91 14.63 14.31
CA ASN A 113 8.81 14.85 15.28
C ASN A 113 7.78 15.86 14.81
N GLY A 114 6.77 15.36 14.10
CA GLY A 114 5.62 16.12 13.65
C GLY A 114 4.77 16.64 14.80
N MET A 115 4.76 17.96 14.96
CA MET A 115 3.64 18.73 15.50
C MET A 115 3.57 20.04 14.73
N ALA A 116 2.65 20.14 13.76
CA ALA A 116 2.30 21.42 13.16
C ALA A 116 1.18 22.04 14.01
N LEU A 117 1.56 22.93 14.93
CA LEU A 117 0.63 23.83 15.62
C LEU A 117 0.19 24.91 14.64
N THR A 118 -1.12 25.06 14.44
CA THR A 118 -1.70 26.21 13.73
C THR A 118 -2.33 27.16 14.74
N GLU A 119 -1.65 28.26 14.98
CA GLU A 119 -2.16 29.50 15.57
C GLU A 119 -1.82 30.60 14.56
N SER A 120 -2.68 31.52 14.15
CA SER A 120 -3.65 32.30 14.91
C SER A 120 -4.66 32.93 13.94
N VAL A 121 -5.93 32.92 14.34
CA VAL A 121 -7.01 33.73 13.76
C VAL A 121 -6.66 35.22 13.92
N ARG A 122 -6.61 35.99 12.83
CA ARG A 122 -6.62 37.45 12.92
C ARG A 122 -8.05 37.96 12.89
N GLU A 123 -8.50 38.51 14.01
CA GLU A 123 -9.69 39.36 14.12
C GLU A 123 -9.59 40.52 13.12
N VAL A 124 -10.62 40.70 12.29
CA VAL A 124 -10.79 41.91 11.50
C VAL A 124 -11.63 42.89 12.32
N LYS A 125 -10.97 43.93 12.84
CA LYS A 125 -11.62 45.12 13.41
C LYS A 125 -11.87 46.13 12.29
N VAL A 126 -13.13 46.30 11.87
CA VAL A 126 -13.51 47.44 11.01
C VAL A 126 -14.05 48.55 11.89
N LYS A 127 -13.29 49.65 11.95
CA LYS A 127 -13.74 50.94 12.48
C LYS A 127 -14.34 51.72 11.30
N GLY A 128 -15.50 52.33 11.53
CA GLY A 128 -16.34 52.91 10.49
C GLY A 128 -15.76 54.13 9.76
N SER A 129 -16.53 54.54 8.76
CA SER A 129 -16.62 55.89 8.20
C SER A 129 -18.08 56.14 7.87
#